data_AF-A0ABD2NSW8-F1
#
_entry.id   AF-A0ABD2NSW8-F1
#
_cell.length_a   1.000
_cell.length_b   1.000
_cell.length_c   1.000
_cell.angle_alpha   90.00
_cell.angle_beta   90.00
_cell.angle_gamma   90.00
#
_symmetry.space_group_name_H-M   'P 1'
#
loop_
_entity.id
_entity.type
_entity.pdbx_description
1 polymer ?
#
loop_
_entity_poly.entity_id
_entity_poly.type
_entity_poly.pdbx_seq_one_letter_code
_entity_poly.pdbx_strand_id
1 'polypeptide(L)'
;MSNTHLVLKDETINTIMNADDEKLPPTYIVTTVSRKTPKQTLGWLINKIRGSKRDGGAELIVMKQHRSPQEDYVLHISATKLKFLEAAEEMEMMKEDSNRQMREFTMKQLDDFLPNGMNVEDLFNVADRQTIVRHELENIRALPEDNHIPGYPTLSLYEGQSILSVCRKNDIITKVYPLHDREHLKKLGQKWYISKKQPFVGL
;
A
#
# COMPACT_ATOMS: atom_id res chain seq x y z
N MET A 1 26.98 -24.85 18.14
CA MET A 1 26.46 -25.64 17.01
C MET A 1 25.16 -24.99 16.58
N SER A 2 25.27 -24.06 15.64
CA SER A 2 24.20 -23.22 15.13
C SER A 2 23.58 -23.89 13.91
N ASN A 3 22.29 -24.20 13.95
CA ASN A 3 21.38 -24.23 12.78
C ASN A 3 19.96 -24.67 13.21
N THR A 4 19.24 -23.81 13.91
CA THR A 4 17.83 -24.08 14.23
C THR A 4 16.93 -22.85 14.14
N HIS A 5 17.45 -21.72 13.64
CA HIS A 5 16.76 -20.43 13.70
C HIS A 5 16.48 -19.78 12.33
N LEU A 6 16.78 -20.48 11.23
CA LEU A 6 16.57 -20.00 9.84
C LEU A 6 15.28 -20.50 9.19
N VAL A 7 14.44 -21.23 9.94
CA VAL A 7 13.18 -21.79 9.44
C VAL A 7 12.03 -21.10 10.17
N LEU A 8 11.78 -19.84 9.83
CA LEU A 8 10.37 -19.45 9.81
C LEU A 8 9.76 -20.29 8.70
N LYS A 9 8.88 -21.19 9.09
CA LYS A 9 8.41 -22.30 8.26
C LYS A 9 7.89 -21.75 6.94
N ASP A 10 8.49 -22.19 5.83
CA ASP A 10 7.97 -21.98 4.48
C ASP A 10 6.46 -22.28 4.42
N GLU A 11 5.97 -23.20 5.26
CA GLU A 11 4.55 -23.50 5.46
C GLU A 11 3.70 -22.28 5.87
N THR A 12 4.17 -21.41 6.75
CA THR A 12 3.42 -20.22 7.19
C THR A 12 3.35 -19.17 6.08
N ILE A 13 4.47 -18.94 5.38
CA ILE A 13 4.52 -18.01 4.23
C ILE A 13 3.65 -18.54 3.10
N ASN A 14 3.77 -19.83 2.76
CA ASN A 14 2.94 -20.48 1.74
C ASN A 14 1.45 -20.42 2.12
N THR A 15 1.10 -20.55 3.39
CA THR A 15 -0.29 -20.41 3.85
C THR A 15 -0.80 -18.97 3.67
N ILE A 16 0.01 -17.95 3.97
CA ILE A 16 -0.33 -16.55 3.75
C ILE A 16 -0.53 -16.27 2.24
N MET A 17 0.34 -16.83 1.39
CA MET A 17 0.24 -16.67 -0.07
C MET A 17 -0.99 -17.36 -0.67
N ASN A 18 -1.42 -18.49 -0.11
CA ASN A 18 -2.58 -19.27 -0.61
C ASN A 18 -3.94 -18.76 -0.10
N ALA A 19 -3.98 -17.92 0.93
CA ALA A 19 -5.22 -17.45 1.56
C ALA A 19 -5.89 -16.26 0.85
N ASP A 20 -5.26 -15.69 -0.19
CA ASP A 20 -5.72 -14.47 -0.86
C ASP A 20 -6.73 -14.72 -2.02
N ASP A 21 -7.12 -15.98 -2.30
CA ASP A 21 -7.80 -16.36 -3.55
C ASP A 21 -9.35 -16.29 -3.58
N GLU A 22 -10.06 -16.06 -2.47
CA GLU A 22 -11.55 -16.11 -2.47
C GLU A 22 -12.29 -14.76 -2.47
N LYS A 23 -11.64 -13.63 -2.15
CA LYS A 23 -12.30 -12.31 -2.09
C LYS A 23 -11.40 -11.20 -2.61
N LEU A 24 -12.00 -10.23 -3.31
CA LEU A 24 -11.30 -9.00 -3.70
C LEU A 24 -10.77 -8.29 -2.44
N PRO A 25 -9.50 -7.88 -2.43
CA PRO A 25 -8.91 -7.24 -1.25
C PRO A 25 -9.56 -5.86 -1.01
N PRO A 26 -9.63 -5.42 0.25
CA PRO A 26 -10.15 -4.10 0.58
C PRO A 26 -9.31 -3.00 -0.08
N THR A 27 -9.94 -1.85 -0.35
CA THR A 27 -9.23 -0.70 -0.93
C THR A 27 -8.69 0.20 0.18
N TYR A 28 -7.41 0.56 0.11
CA TYR A 28 -6.77 1.46 1.07
C TYR A 28 -6.58 2.87 0.50
N ILE A 29 -6.13 2.96 -0.76
CA ILE A 29 -5.91 4.23 -1.46
C ILE A 29 -6.75 4.26 -2.73
N VAL A 30 -7.36 5.41 -3.02
CA VAL A 30 -7.99 5.69 -4.31
C VAL A 30 -7.20 6.76 -5.03
N THR A 31 -6.89 6.49 -6.29
CA THR A 31 -6.21 7.40 -7.20
C THR A 31 -7.12 7.73 -8.39
N THR A 32 -7.26 9.01 -8.71
CA THR A 32 -8.00 9.46 -9.88
C THR A 32 -7.05 9.93 -10.97
N VAL A 33 -7.27 9.47 -12.20
CA VAL A 33 -6.50 9.82 -13.39
C VAL A 33 -7.39 10.60 -14.34
N SER A 34 -6.91 11.73 -14.85
CA SER A 34 -7.66 12.61 -15.74
C SER A 34 -8.26 11.85 -16.93
N ARG A 35 -9.51 12.14 -17.28
CA ARG A 35 -10.17 11.54 -18.45
C ARG A 35 -9.46 11.85 -19.77
N LYS A 36 -8.67 12.94 -19.82
CA LYS A 36 -7.89 13.37 -20.99
C LYS A 36 -6.64 12.51 -21.21
N THR A 37 -6.25 11.73 -20.20
CA THR A 37 -5.06 10.89 -20.27
C THR A 37 -5.20 9.81 -21.35
N PRO A 38 -4.22 9.68 -22.27
CA PRO A 38 -4.21 8.63 -23.28
C PRO A 38 -4.31 7.24 -22.65
N LYS A 39 -5.02 6.32 -23.33
CA LYS A 39 -5.20 4.94 -22.84
C LYS A 39 -3.88 4.21 -22.61
N GLN A 40 -2.87 4.47 -23.46
CA GLN A 40 -1.53 3.90 -23.31
C GLN A 40 -0.84 4.35 -22.01
N THR A 41 -0.98 5.64 -21.65
CA THR A 41 -0.44 6.18 -20.40
C THR A 41 -1.10 5.52 -19.19
N LEU A 42 -2.43 5.36 -19.24
CA LEU A 42 -3.17 4.70 -18.18
C LEU A 42 -2.73 3.24 -18.01
N GLY A 43 -2.62 2.49 -19.12
CA GLY A 43 -2.15 1.11 -19.10
C GLY A 43 -0.74 0.99 -18.52
N TRP A 44 0.18 1.85 -18.97
CA TRP A 44 1.54 1.91 -18.45
C TRP A 44 1.58 2.25 -16.95
N LEU A 45 0.79 3.23 -16.48
CA LEU A 45 0.72 3.57 -15.06
C LEU A 45 0.19 2.41 -14.22
N ILE A 46 -0.86 1.72 -14.67
CA ILE A 46 -1.38 0.53 -13.98
C ILE A 46 -0.31 -0.57 -13.95
N ASN A 47 0.43 -0.76 -15.04
CA ASN A 47 1.52 -1.73 -15.10
C ASN A 47 2.66 -1.36 -14.15
N LYS A 48 3.02 -0.08 -14.01
CA LYS A 48 4.02 0.36 -13.03
C LYS A 48 3.54 0.13 -11.59
N ILE A 49 2.28 0.40 -11.28
CA ILE A 49 1.75 0.15 -9.93
C ILE A 49 1.75 -1.35 -9.60
N ARG A 50 1.39 -2.20 -10.57
CA ARG A 50 1.35 -3.67 -10.39
C ARG A 50 2.71 -4.36 -10.55
N GLY A 51 3.64 -3.75 -11.27
CA GLY A 51 4.90 -4.34 -11.67
C GLY A 51 5.81 -4.62 -10.48
N SER A 52 6.80 -5.49 -10.69
CA SER A 52 7.75 -5.88 -9.65
C SER A 52 8.58 -4.69 -9.17
N LYS A 53 9.08 -4.73 -7.92
CA LYS A 53 10.01 -3.70 -7.42
C LYS A 53 11.29 -3.61 -8.26
N ARG A 54 11.74 -4.74 -8.83
CA ARG A 54 12.93 -4.81 -9.69
C ARG A 54 12.76 -4.04 -11.00
N ASP A 55 11.53 -3.96 -11.49
CA ASP A 55 11.17 -3.24 -12.72
C ASP A 55 10.70 -1.79 -12.44
N GLY A 56 11.06 -1.25 -11.26
CA GLY A 56 10.68 0.09 -10.81
C GLY A 56 9.19 0.24 -10.47
N GLY A 57 8.49 -0.89 -10.29
CA GLY A 57 7.09 -0.93 -9.87
C GLY A 57 6.90 -0.97 -8.36
N ALA A 58 5.66 -1.24 -7.92
CA ALA A 58 5.28 -1.24 -6.50
C ALA A 58 4.64 -2.54 -6.02
N GLU A 59 4.41 -3.54 -6.87
CA GLU A 59 3.78 -4.83 -6.52
C GLU A 59 2.41 -4.67 -5.82
N LEU A 60 1.70 -3.60 -6.16
CA LEU A 60 0.40 -3.30 -5.58
C LEU A 60 -0.73 -3.86 -6.44
N ILE A 61 -1.84 -4.16 -5.77
CA ILE A 61 -3.07 -4.59 -6.44
C ILE A 61 -3.83 -3.35 -6.90
N VAL A 62 -4.20 -3.32 -8.18
CA VAL A 62 -5.00 -2.24 -8.75
C VAL A 62 -6.32 -2.78 -9.28
N MET A 63 -7.42 -2.19 -8.86
CA MET A 63 -8.76 -2.46 -9.38
C MET A 63 -9.29 -1.19 -10.05
N LYS A 64 -9.79 -1.31 -11.26
CA LYS A 64 -10.32 -0.16 -12.02
C LYS A 64 -11.83 -0.09 -11.82
N GLN A 65 -12.34 1.05 -11.37
CA GLN A 65 -13.78 1.26 -11.25
C GLN A 65 -14.43 1.41 -12.64
N HIS A 66 -15.66 0.92 -12.78
CA HIS A 66 -16.50 1.28 -13.93
C HIS A 66 -16.77 2.78 -13.92
N ARG A 67 -16.81 3.39 -15.10
CA ARG A 67 -16.99 4.84 -15.26
C ARG A 67 -17.77 5.17 -16.52
N SER A 68 -18.37 6.36 -16.53
CA SER A 68 -18.87 6.97 -17.75
C SER A 68 -17.73 7.59 -18.58
N PRO A 69 -17.89 7.77 -19.91
CA PRO A 69 -16.87 8.39 -20.77
C PRO A 69 -16.44 9.81 -20.35
N GLN A 70 -17.33 10.54 -19.68
CA GLN A 70 -17.11 11.91 -19.22
C GLN A 70 -16.38 11.99 -17.87
N GLU A 71 -16.16 10.87 -17.19
CA GLU A 71 -15.57 10.82 -15.85
C GLU A 71 -14.07 10.50 -15.90
N ASP A 72 -13.35 11.00 -14.91
CA ASP A 72 -11.97 10.59 -14.66
C ASP A 72 -11.89 9.08 -14.39
N TYR A 73 -10.73 8.47 -14.64
CA TYR A 73 -10.52 7.08 -14.25
C TYR A 73 -10.34 7.01 -12.74
N VAL A 74 -11.01 6.05 -12.09
CA VAL A 74 -10.85 5.79 -10.66
C VAL A 74 -10.17 4.44 -10.48
N LEU A 75 -9.02 4.45 -9.81
CA LEU A 75 -8.22 3.28 -9.48
C LEU A 75 -8.27 3.06 -7.97
N HIS A 76 -8.69 1.87 -7.58
CA HIS A 76 -8.68 1.38 -6.21
C HIS A 76 -7.39 0.58 -6.02
N ILE A 77 -6.63 0.92 -4.98
CA ILE A 77 -5.29 0.38 -4.75
C ILE A 77 -5.25 -0.36 -3.42
N SER A 78 -4.68 -1.56 -3.47
CA SER A 78 -4.50 -2.47 -2.34
C SER A 78 -3.14 -3.16 -2.41
N ALA A 79 -2.86 -4.08 -1.48
CA ALA A 79 -1.66 -4.90 -1.44
C ALA A 79 -1.97 -6.27 -0.85
N THR A 80 -1.13 -7.26 -1.15
CA THR A 80 -1.19 -8.60 -0.53
C THR A 80 -0.68 -8.53 0.91
N LYS A 81 -0.99 -9.57 1.70
CA LYS A 81 -0.49 -9.68 3.08
C LYS A 81 1.03 -9.69 3.14
N LEU A 82 1.66 -10.45 2.25
CA LEU A 82 3.12 -10.50 2.14
C LEU A 82 3.70 -9.12 1.86
N LYS A 83 3.11 -8.38 0.91
CA LYS A 83 3.61 -7.05 0.55
C LYS A 83 3.53 -6.06 1.70
N PHE A 84 2.50 -6.16 2.55
CA PHE A 84 2.42 -5.36 3.78
C PHE A 84 3.57 -5.66 4.75
N LEU A 85 3.92 -6.94 4.93
CA LEU A 85 5.01 -7.33 5.83
C LEU A 85 6.35 -6.84 5.29
N GLU A 86 6.63 -7.07 4.01
CA GLU A 86 7.87 -6.62 3.35
C GLU A 86 8.04 -5.11 3.45
N ALA A 87 7.01 -4.35 3.06
CA ALA A 87 7.08 -2.90 3.09
C ALA A 87 7.14 -2.35 4.52
N ALA A 88 6.49 -2.98 5.50
CA ALA A 88 6.60 -2.56 6.90
C ALA A 88 8.01 -2.74 7.46
N GLU A 89 8.70 -3.82 7.07
CA GLU A 89 10.10 -4.05 7.43
C GLU A 89 11.03 -3.04 6.73
N GLU A 90 10.85 -2.80 5.43
CA GLU A 90 11.60 -1.77 4.68
C GLU A 90 11.40 -0.35 5.24
N MET A 91 10.21 -0.07 5.78
CA MET A 91 9.87 1.21 6.41
C MET A 91 10.29 1.29 7.88
N GLU A 92 10.90 0.24 8.44
CA GLU A 92 11.34 0.16 9.84
C GLU A 92 10.20 0.50 10.82
N MET A 93 8.98 0.01 10.53
CA MET A 93 7.80 0.34 11.32
C MET A 93 7.93 -0.16 12.77
N MET A 94 7.71 0.72 13.74
CA MET A 94 7.72 0.35 15.16
C MET A 94 6.43 -0.37 15.55
N LYS A 95 6.56 -1.56 16.11
CA LYS A 95 5.44 -2.39 16.62
C LYS A 95 5.70 -2.86 18.04
N GLU A 96 4.60 -3.06 18.76
CA GLU A 96 4.62 -3.64 20.10
C GLU A 96 4.80 -5.15 19.98
N ASP A 97 5.81 -5.71 20.65
CA ASP A 97 6.03 -7.15 20.73
C ASP A 97 5.17 -7.81 21.83
N SER A 98 5.24 -9.12 21.92
CA SER A 98 4.55 -9.93 22.94
C SER A 98 4.94 -9.57 24.38
N ASN A 99 6.10 -8.94 24.58
CA ASN A 99 6.57 -8.44 25.88
C ASN A 99 6.14 -6.98 26.13
N ARG A 100 5.29 -6.41 25.27
CA ARG A 100 4.82 -5.02 25.31
C ARG A 100 5.93 -3.98 25.10
N GLN A 101 6.99 -4.35 24.39
CA GLN A 101 8.07 -3.45 24.04
C GLN A 101 7.90 -2.94 22.60
N MET A 102 8.08 -1.64 22.41
CA MET A 102 8.10 -1.05 21.07
C MET A 102 9.46 -1.30 20.43
N ARG A 103 9.48 -1.99 19.29
CA ARG A 103 10.68 -2.29 18.51
C ARG A 103 10.39 -2.29 17.02
N GLU A 104 11.44 -2.20 16.21
CA GLU A 104 11.34 -2.30 14.75
C GLU A 104 10.74 -3.66 14.35
N PHE A 105 9.75 -3.62 13.46
CA PHE A 105 9.15 -4.80 12.89
C PHE A 105 10.17 -5.52 12.00
N THR A 106 10.22 -6.83 12.13
CA THR A 106 11.07 -7.69 11.30
C THR A 106 10.27 -8.92 10.94
N MET A 107 10.18 -9.24 9.66
CA MET A 107 9.43 -10.41 9.20
C MET A 107 10.05 -11.70 9.76
N LYS A 108 11.36 -11.69 10.04
CA LYS A 108 12.09 -12.80 10.69
C LYS A 108 11.63 -13.13 12.11
N GLN A 109 10.94 -12.21 12.77
CA GLN A 109 10.46 -12.35 14.14
C GLN A 109 8.96 -12.11 14.21
N LEU A 110 8.22 -12.44 13.14
CA LEU A 110 6.78 -12.23 13.04
C LEU A 110 6.00 -12.79 14.24
N ASP A 111 6.39 -13.97 14.72
CA ASP A 111 5.75 -14.62 15.88
C ASP A 111 5.84 -13.78 17.16
N ASP A 112 6.91 -12.98 17.32
CA ASP A 112 7.08 -12.09 18.49
C ASP A 112 6.04 -10.97 18.50
N PHE A 113 5.49 -10.60 17.33
CA PHE A 113 4.51 -9.51 17.15
C PHE A 113 3.05 -10.00 17.10
N LEU A 114 2.81 -11.31 17.22
CA LEU A 114 1.47 -11.91 17.16
C LEU A 114 1.08 -12.59 18.49
N PRO A 115 0.94 -11.85 19.60
CA PRO A 115 0.62 -12.44 20.88
C PRO A 115 -0.79 -13.06 20.89
N ASN A 116 -0.95 -14.15 21.64
CA ASN A 116 -2.25 -14.72 22.03
C ASN A 116 -3.19 -15.11 20.88
N GLY A 117 -2.65 -15.65 19.78
CA GLY A 117 -3.45 -16.11 18.65
C GLY A 117 -3.96 -14.99 17.74
N MET A 118 -3.35 -13.81 17.81
CA MET A 118 -3.52 -12.72 16.86
C MET A 118 -3.21 -13.21 15.44
N ASN A 119 -4.06 -12.86 14.48
CA ASN A 119 -3.79 -13.19 13.08
C ASN A 119 -2.87 -12.13 12.46
N VAL A 120 -2.15 -12.50 11.40
CA VAL A 120 -1.34 -11.56 10.60
C VAL A 120 -2.17 -10.39 10.09
N GLU A 121 -3.47 -10.61 9.84
CA GLU A 121 -4.39 -9.54 9.45
C GLU A 121 -4.56 -8.47 10.54
N ASP A 122 -4.42 -8.79 11.82
CA ASP A 122 -4.63 -7.81 12.88
C ASP A 122 -3.39 -6.96 13.16
N LEU A 123 -2.22 -7.34 12.63
CA LEU A 123 -0.93 -6.71 12.89
C LEU A 123 -0.88 -5.23 12.45
N PHE A 124 -1.49 -4.94 11.30
CA PHE A 124 -1.52 -3.61 10.70
C PHE A 124 -2.94 -3.06 10.74
N ASN A 125 -3.13 -1.93 11.42
CA ASN A 125 -4.39 -1.22 11.40
C ASN A 125 -4.62 -0.57 10.02
N VAL A 126 -5.80 -0.01 9.80
CA VAL A 126 -6.15 0.61 8.50
C VAL A 126 -5.20 1.76 8.16
N ALA A 127 -4.77 2.55 9.15
CA ALA A 127 -3.86 3.66 8.93
C ALA A 127 -2.45 3.19 8.52
N ASP A 128 -1.93 2.13 9.14
CA ASP A 128 -0.67 1.49 8.78
C ASP A 128 -0.72 1.02 7.32
N ARG A 129 -1.77 0.27 6.96
CA ARG A 129 -1.95 -0.25 5.60
C ARG A 129 -2.05 0.88 4.57
N GLN A 130 -2.76 1.96 4.89
CA GLN A 130 -2.82 3.15 4.03
C GLN A 130 -1.48 3.85 3.90
N THR A 131 -0.71 3.91 4.98
CA THR A 131 0.62 4.52 5.01
C THR A 131 1.59 3.72 4.15
N ILE A 132 1.57 2.39 4.28
CA ILE A 132 2.36 1.46 3.46
C ILE A 132 2.00 1.60 1.97
N VAL A 133 0.72 1.49 1.61
CA VAL A 133 0.29 1.60 0.20
C VAL A 133 0.64 2.97 -0.39
N ARG A 134 0.49 4.04 0.39
CA ARG A 134 0.90 5.39 -0.04
C ARG A 134 2.40 5.46 -0.28
N HIS A 135 3.20 4.95 0.65
CA HIS A 135 4.67 4.93 0.55
C HIS A 135 5.13 4.21 -0.72
N GLU A 136 4.60 3.01 -0.97
CA GLU A 136 4.91 2.21 -2.15
C GLU A 136 4.52 2.94 -3.45
N LEU A 137 3.34 3.58 -3.50
CA LEU A 137 2.92 4.39 -4.65
C LEU A 137 3.83 5.60 -4.92
N GLU A 138 4.22 6.30 -3.86
CA GLU A 138 5.12 7.45 -3.95
C GLU A 138 6.54 7.02 -4.37
N ASN A 139 6.90 5.77 -4.08
CA ASN A 139 8.18 5.14 -4.38
C ASN A 139 8.28 4.41 -5.72
N ILE A 140 7.27 4.51 -6.59
CA ILE A 140 7.42 4.08 -7.99
C ILE A 140 8.45 4.99 -8.67
N ARG A 141 9.49 4.39 -9.27
CA ARG A 141 10.63 5.08 -9.89
C ARG A 141 10.70 4.80 -11.37
N ALA A 142 11.08 5.81 -12.14
CA ALA A 142 11.41 5.65 -13.55
C ALA A 142 12.73 4.88 -13.70
N LEU A 143 12.73 3.90 -14.60
CA LEU A 143 13.92 3.14 -14.97
C LEU A 143 14.63 3.79 -16.17
N PRO A 144 15.87 3.37 -16.51
CA PRO A 144 16.60 3.94 -17.65
C PRO A 144 15.85 3.88 -18.99
N GLU A 145 15.00 2.87 -19.18
CA GLU A 145 14.17 2.73 -20.38
C GLU A 145 12.95 3.68 -20.41
N ASP A 146 12.51 4.17 -19.26
CA ASP A 146 11.39 5.11 -19.14
C ASP A 146 11.84 6.54 -19.46
N ASN A 147 12.21 6.82 -20.72
CA ASN A 147 12.69 8.15 -21.12
C ASN A 147 11.62 9.25 -21.01
N HIS A 148 10.35 8.89 -21.20
CA HIS A 148 9.22 9.82 -21.13
C HIS A 148 7.94 9.08 -20.74
N ILE A 149 6.94 9.82 -20.28
CA ILE A 149 5.62 9.25 -20.05
C ILE A 149 5.01 8.84 -21.41
N PRO A 150 4.55 7.59 -21.60
CA PRO A 150 3.93 7.18 -22.86
C PRO A 150 2.74 8.07 -23.21
N GLY A 151 2.69 8.59 -24.43
CA GLY A 151 1.65 9.53 -24.87
C GLY A 151 1.89 10.99 -24.53
N TYR A 152 2.97 11.30 -23.81
CA TYR A 152 3.41 12.66 -23.54
C TYR A 152 4.92 12.80 -23.83
N PRO A 153 5.32 12.94 -25.10
CA PRO A 153 6.74 13.02 -25.47
C PRO A 153 7.49 14.21 -24.85
N THR A 154 6.75 15.27 -24.48
CA THR A 154 7.30 16.46 -23.82
C THR A 154 7.56 16.25 -22.33
N LEU A 155 7.05 15.17 -21.74
CA LEU A 155 7.22 14.85 -20.33
C LEU A 155 8.32 13.81 -20.17
N SER A 156 9.57 14.26 -20.25
CA SER A 156 10.74 13.44 -20.00
C SER A 156 10.82 13.00 -18.54
N LEU A 157 11.28 11.77 -18.34
CA LEU A 157 11.55 11.19 -17.04
C LEU A 157 13.06 10.95 -16.93
N TYR A 158 13.60 11.16 -15.74
CA TYR A 158 14.98 10.80 -15.42
C TYR A 158 14.99 9.51 -14.60
N GLU A 159 16.04 8.70 -14.74
CA GLU A 159 16.24 7.51 -13.92
C GLU A 159 16.14 7.87 -12.43
N GLY A 160 15.38 7.07 -11.68
CA GLY A 160 15.13 7.30 -10.25
C GLY A 160 14.14 8.42 -9.95
N GLN A 161 13.52 9.05 -10.96
CA GLN A 161 12.49 10.06 -10.72
C GLN A 161 11.17 9.42 -10.27
N SER A 162 10.50 10.02 -9.28
CA SER A 162 9.16 9.59 -8.85
C SER A 162 8.13 9.79 -9.96
N ILE A 163 7.61 8.68 -10.49
CA ILE A 163 6.60 8.70 -11.57
C ILE A 163 5.33 9.39 -11.06
N LEU A 164 4.90 9.06 -9.83
CA LEU A 164 3.70 9.65 -9.22
C LEU A 164 3.80 11.18 -9.15
N SER A 165 4.97 11.70 -8.77
CA SER A 165 5.20 13.14 -8.66
C SER A 165 5.09 13.85 -10.00
N VAL A 166 5.68 13.28 -11.06
CA VAL A 166 5.59 13.85 -12.42
C VAL A 166 4.16 13.79 -12.94
N CYS A 167 3.46 12.67 -12.72
CA CYS A 167 2.06 12.53 -13.13
C CYS A 167 1.15 13.53 -12.40
N ARG A 168 1.37 13.80 -11.11
CA ARG A 168 0.61 14.80 -10.34
C ARG A 168 0.89 16.23 -10.81
N LYS A 169 2.17 16.57 -11.06
CA LYS A 169 2.56 17.90 -11.53
C LYS A 169 1.94 18.28 -12.87
N ASN A 170 1.64 17.28 -13.71
CA ASN A 170 1.10 17.46 -15.06
C ASN A 170 -0.40 17.10 -15.16
N ASP A 171 -1.12 17.05 -14.04
CA ASP A 171 -2.57 16.74 -13.97
C ASP A 171 -2.98 15.42 -14.64
N ILE A 172 -2.03 14.49 -14.83
CA ILE A 172 -2.32 13.12 -15.28
C ILE A 172 -3.02 12.39 -14.14
N ILE A 173 -2.46 12.46 -12.93
CA ILE A 173 -3.07 11.99 -11.70
C ILE A 173 -3.62 13.20 -10.96
N THR A 174 -4.95 13.28 -10.84
CA THR A 174 -5.63 14.44 -10.26
C THR A 174 -5.73 14.36 -8.74
N LYS A 175 -5.97 13.17 -8.16
CA LYS A 175 -6.10 12.99 -6.72
C LYS A 175 -5.55 11.64 -6.28
N VAL A 176 -5.03 11.61 -5.06
CA VAL A 176 -4.60 10.39 -4.34
C VAL A 176 -5.05 10.55 -2.89
N TYR A 177 -5.97 9.72 -2.42
CA TYR A 177 -6.53 9.84 -1.07
C TYR A 177 -6.85 8.48 -0.46
N PRO A 178 -6.71 8.34 0.88
CA PRO A 178 -7.11 7.12 1.58
C PRO A 178 -8.64 7.01 1.66
N LEU A 179 -9.13 5.78 1.72
CA LEU A 179 -10.54 5.52 2.02
C LEU A 179 -10.80 5.49 3.52
N HIS A 180 -11.85 6.18 3.94
CA HIS A 180 -12.23 6.19 5.35
C HIS A 180 -13.01 4.94 5.75
N ASP A 181 -12.65 4.35 6.88
CA ASP A 181 -13.53 3.42 7.59
C ASP A 181 -14.63 4.23 8.31
N ARG A 182 -15.82 4.25 7.71
CA ARG A 182 -16.97 5.00 8.23
C ARG A 182 -17.44 4.48 9.59
N GLU A 183 -17.35 3.18 9.85
CA GLU A 183 -17.80 2.62 11.12
C GLU A 183 -16.84 2.99 12.24
N HIS A 184 -15.54 2.86 11.97
CA HIS A 184 -14.50 3.26 12.92
C HIS A 184 -14.59 4.76 13.23
N LEU A 185 -14.74 5.62 12.21
CA LEU A 185 -14.92 7.06 12.41
C LEU A 185 -16.16 7.41 13.22
N LYS A 186 -17.28 6.69 13.04
CA LYS A 186 -18.49 6.91 13.82
C LYS A 186 -18.28 6.56 15.30
N LYS A 187 -17.64 5.43 15.59
CA LYS A 187 -17.30 5.00 16.96
C LYS A 187 -16.34 5.98 17.63
N LEU A 188 -15.32 6.43 16.91
CA LEU A 188 -14.37 7.45 17.37
C LEU A 188 -15.08 8.77 17.66
N GLY A 189 -15.90 9.26 16.74
CA GLY A 189 -16.62 10.53 16.90
C GLY A 189 -17.50 10.55 18.15
N GLN A 190 -18.24 9.47 18.41
CA GLN A 190 -19.04 9.35 19.63
C GLN A 190 -18.18 9.43 20.90
N LYS A 191 -17.06 8.70 20.95
CA LYS A 191 -16.15 8.74 22.11
C LYS A 191 -15.50 10.11 22.27
N TRP A 192 -15.11 10.74 21.17
CA TRP A 192 -14.36 11.99 21.19
C TRP A 192 -15.24 13.17 21.59
N TYR A 193 -16.41 13.36 20.99
CA TYR A 193 -17.27 14.51 21.29
C TYR A 193 -17.87 14.48 22.71
N ILE A 194 -18.00 13.29 23.31
CA ILE A 194 -18.60 13.11 24.64
C ILE A 194 -17.53 13.15 25.75
N SER A 195 -16.28 12.80 25.45
CA SER A 195 -15.24 12.69 26.47
C SER A 195 -14.60 14.02 26.85
N LYS A 196 -14.47 14.29 28.16
CA LYS A 196 -13.73 15.44 28.70
C LYS A 196 -12.20 15.29 28.55
N LYS A 197 -11.70 14.07 28.30
CA LYS A 197 -10.29 13.79 27.99
C LYS A 197 -10.19 13.28 26.56
N GLN A 198 -9.35 13.91 25.75
CA GLN A 198 -9.19 13.54 24.35
C GLN A 198 -8.60 12.12 24.25
N PRO A 199 -9.20 11.21 23.47
CA PRO A 199 -8.70 9.86 23.29
C PRO A 199 -7.52 9.87 22.29
N PHE A 200 -6.31 10.16 22.79
CA PHE A 200 -5.10 10.21 21.96
C PHE A 200 -4.50 8.84 21.62
N VAL A 201 -4.86 7.79 22.37
CA VAL A 201 -4.29 6.45 22.20
C VAL A 201 -5.41 5.46 21.91
N GLY A 202 -5.34 4.79 20.76
CA GLY A 202 -6.34 3.82 20.30
C GLY A 202 -6.96 4.11 18.93
N LEU A 203 -6.15 4.60 17.97
CA LEU A 203 -6.44 4.61 16.54
C LEU A 203 -5.67 3.51 15.84
#